data_AF-A0A0R2DDG9-F1
#
_entry.id   AF-A0A0R2DDG9-F1
#
_cell.length_a   1.000
_cell.length_b   1.000
_cell.length_c   1.000
_cell.angle_alpha   90.00
_cell.angle_beta   90.00
_cell.angle_gamma   90.00
#
_symmetry.space_group_name_H-M   'P 1'
#
loop_
_entity.id
_entity.type
_entity.pdbx_description
1 polymer ?
#
loop_
_entity_poly.entity_id
_entity_poly.type
_entity_poly.pdbx_seq_one_letter_code
_entity_poly.pdbx_strand_id
1 'polypeptide(L)'
;MKIFKRILLVTMALCLGGFIGNVFSSHFVSPASADDVSDDAEITIRIKSHESTMTWFAADFICPVTDSTTNRKLLAATENTLSAEVFDGKSLSIIDVAVALSNLNNNLWTVDQATEFVGSTITTDEWSEFIDTLKSDNLPLKQSFDQENFNNFLNKKTVDTYEKKQVDAASGKTAYTLLWYYPEKANDTKAKITYKMADGSAVPADKVPENPRIVTGVSGDTYTDTNHYLIPKIDGYEANANEFTFDNHGKLDADGDQDITITYAKPSPVNHSTGASEPDVVTSDPFKVYGKRGLYRYQNPDFNKSERLQGYAKKSKTYAPIFTVVKTVKNKAGLARYQLSDGSYITANPDYVAKLYWQGTHYQTLYVTNPRGVNAHQTTTFTDKLGHYKQGSAVTVIKRVRKGQMTRYQLADGTYITGNKQWVSPNRPRLVTRVKAKTKVTVYRNTDLKRIHTHYAKNHLIAVKGWDDTNGDRSAKPGQKLYRVSGGYILANTRDLKVIK
;
A
#
# COMPACT_ATOMS: atom_id res chain seq x y z
N MET A 1 29.90 2.98 -23.88
CA MET A 1 31.03 2.43 -24.67
C MET A 1 31.45 1.08 -24.06
N LYS A 2 31.57 -0.05 -24.78
CA LYS A 2 31.32 -0.29 -26.21
C LYS A 2 30.01 0.38 -26.66
N ILE A 3 30.04 0.97 -27.85
CA ILE A 3 28.91 1.67 -28.45
C ILE A 3 27.70 0.74 -28.42
N PHE A 4 26.51 1.32 -28.28
CA PHE A 4 25.37 0.53 -27.83
C PHE A 4 25.75 0.12 -26.33
N LYS A 5 25.57 -0.97 -25.56
CA LYS A 5 24.92 -2.30 -25.58
C LYS A 5 23.44 -2.21 -25.11
N ARG A 6 22.45 -2.45 -25.96
CA ARG A 6 22.48 -2.05 -27.35
C ARG A 6 21.68 -0.76 -27.51
N ILE A 7 22.12 0.23 -26.72
CA ILE A 7 21.41 1.42 -26.24
C ILE A 7 20.33 1.04 -25.20
N LEU A 8 19.00 1.14 -25.34
CA LEU A 8 18.14 0.53 -26.38
C LEU A 8 18.28 -1.02 -26.50
N LEU A 9 18.48 -1.77 -25.39
CA LEU A 9 18.50 -3.26 -25.38
C LEU A 9 17.21 -3.99 -24.88
N VAL A 10 15.98 -3.50 -25.04
CA VAL A 10 15.44 -2.78 -26.22
C VAL A 10 14.72 -1.50 -25.76
N THR A 11 15.36 -0.76 -24.84
CA THR A 11 14.75 0.23 -23.89
C THR A 11 13.80 -0.46 -22.92
N MET A 12 12.66 -0.89 -23.45
CA MET A 12 11.59 -1.70 -22.87
C MET A 12 10.87 -2.49 -23.99
N ALA A 13 11.56 -2.75 -25.10
CA ALA A 13 10.99 -3.00 -26.43
C ALA A 13 9.97 -1.94 -26.85
N LEU A 14 10.46 -0.72 -27.15
CA LEU A 14 9.66 0.39 -27.69
C LEU A 14 8.94 -0.02 -28.98
N CYS A 15 7.66 -0.43 -28.86
CA CYS A 15 6.68 -0.75 -29.90
C CYS A 15 7.03 -1.77 -31.02
N LEU A 16 8.30 -2.02 -31.34
CA LEU A 16 8.72 -2.76 -32.54
C LEU A 16 9.86 -3.75 -32.22
N GLY A 17 9.86 -4.92 -32.88
CA GLY A 17 10.60 -6.11 -32.43
C GLY A 17 12.05 -6.25 -32.92
N GLY A 18 12.90 -6.88 -32.09
CA GLY A 18 14.26 -7.28 -32.44
C GLY A 18 14.93 -8.17 -31.38
N PHE A 19 15.80 -9.09 -31.81
CA PHE A 19 16.59 -9.99 -30.95
C PHE A 19 17.82 -9.29 -30.32
N ILE A 20 18.32 -9.83 -29.19
CA ILE A 20 19.73 -10.21 -28.92
C ILE A 20 19.84 -10.87 -27.52
N GLY A 21 20.91 -11.62 -27.24
CA GLY A 21 21.19 -12.18 -25.92
C GLY A 21 22.69 -12.41 -25.66
N ASN A 22 22.98 -13.26 -24.65
CA ASN A 22 24.28 -13.81 -24.19
C ASN A 22 25.07 -13.09 -23.07
N VAL A 23 25.15 -13.81 -21.94
CA VAL A 23 26.33 -14.11 -21.09
C VAL A 23 26.89 -13.03 -20.13
N PHE A 24 26.85 -13.38 -18.85
CA PHE A 24 27.91 -13.10 -17.86
C PHE A 24 28.22 -14.33 -16.99
N SER A 25 29.34 -14.30 -16.27
CA SER A 25 30.00 -15.48 -15.67
C SER A 25 29.64 -15.71 -14.21
N SER A 26 29.41 -16.97 -13.84
CA SER A 26 29.23 -17.40 -12.44
C SER A 26 30.53 -17.35 -11.63
N HIS A 27 30.39 -17.21 -10.31
CA HIS A 27 31.39 -17.57 -9.30
C HIS A 27 30.73 -18.52 -8.28
N PHE A 28 31.52 -19.39 -7.65
CA PHE A 28 31.02 -20.60 -6.97
C PHE A 28 30.99 -20.50 -5.44
N VAL A 29 29.87 -20.91 -4.84
CA VAL A 29 29.77 -21.45 -3.47
C VAL A 29 28.75 -22.61 -3.49
N SER A 30 28.86 -23.58 -2.58
CA SER A 30 28.00 -24.77 -2.48
C SER A 30 28.29 -25.53 -1.16
N PRO A 31 27.43 -26.43 -0.63
CA PRO A 31 25.95 -26.50 -0.59
C PRO A 31 25.39 -26.73 0.85
N ALA A 32 24.06 -26.70 1.08
CA ALA A 32 23.47 -27.04 2.40
C ALA A 32 22.03 -27.67 2.42
N SER A 33 21.92 -28.96 2.06
CA SER A 33 20.87 -29.91 2.53
C SER A 33 19.36 -29.62 2.35
N ALA A 34 18.77 -30.29 1.35
CA ALA A 34 17.53 -31.08 1.44
C ALA A 34 16.33 -30.58 2.28
N ASP A 35 15.43 -29.79 1.65
CA ASP A 35 13.97 -29.80 1.91
C ASP A 35 13.21 -29.08 0.76
N ASP A 36 13.30 -29.62 -0.48
CA ASP A 36 12.63 -29.15 -1.73
C ASP A 36 12.58 -27.60 -1.96
N VAL A 37 13.70 -26.95 -1.65
CA VAL A 37 13.98 -25.53 -1.84
C VAL A 37 15.34 -25.43 -2.52
N SER A 38 15.47 -24.58 -3.54
CA SER A 38 16.76 -24.31 -4.17
C SER A 38 17.35 -23.05 -3.55
N ASP A 39 18.45 -23.22 -2.81
CA ASP A 39 19.16 -22.13 -2.13
C ASP A 39 19.64 -21.05 -3.12
N ASP A 40 20.06 -21.46 -4.31
CA ASP A 40 20.49 -20.62 -5.43
C ASP A 40 19.69 -20.94 -6.70
N ALA A 41 18.42 -20.57 -6.73
CA ALA A 41 17.57 -20.73 -7.91
C ALA A 41 17.91 -19.66 -8.97
N GLU A 42 18.03 -20.06 -10.22
CA GLU A 42 18.21 -19.15 -11.36
C GLU A 42 16.82 -18.66 -11.83
N ILE A 43 16.60 -17.34 -11.84
CA ILE A 43 15.29 -16.76 -12.14
C ILE A 43 15.38 -15.83 -13.34
N THR A 44 14.72 -16.23 -14.42
CA THR A 44 14.41 -15.38 -15.58
C THR A 44 13.06 -14.72 -15.34
N ILE A 45 13.03 -13.39 -15.22
CA ILE A 45 11.79 -12.61 -15.28
C ILE A 45 11.61 -12.11 -16.71
N ARG A 46 10.39 -12.21 -17.24
CA ARG A 46 9.99 -11.63 -18.52
C ARG A 46 8.75 -10.76 -18.33
N ILE A 47 8.75 -9.52 -18.82
CA ILE A 47 7.55 -8.68 -18.90
C ILE A 47 7.03 -8.69 -20.34
N LYS A 48 5.70 -8.80 -20.53
CA LYS A 48 4.99 -8.57 -21.81
C LYS A 48 3.77 -7.68 -21.57
N SER A 49 3.25 -7.00 -22.61
CA SER A 49 1.84 -6.57 -22.61
C SER A 49 0.92 -7.79 -22.66
N HIS A 50 -0.35 -7.60 -22.29
CA HIS A 50 -1.38 -8.62 -22.43
C HIS A 50 -1.61 -9.05 -23.90
N GLU A 51 -1.46 -8.14 -24.86
CA GLU A 51 -1.81 -8.39 -26.28
C GLU A 51 -0.60 -8.69 -27.18
N SER A 52 0.62 -8.45 -26.71
CA SER A 52 1.84 -8.68 -27.49
C SER A 52 2.59 -9.94 -27.08
N THR A 53 3.03 -10.72 -28.07
CA THR A 53 3.99 -11.81 -27.85
C THR A 53 5.40 -11.30 -27.53
N MET A 54 5.68 -10.01 -27.81
CA MET A 54 6.96 -9.37 -27.59
C MET A 54 7.28 -9.23 -26.10
N THR A 55 8.47 -9.68 -25.71
CA THR A 55 8.97 -9.51 -24.34
C THR A 55 9.63 -8.14 -24.21
N TRP A 56 9.04 -7.29 -23.37
CA TRP A 56 9.41 -5.90 -23.12
C TRP A 56 10.65 -5.77 -22.24
N PHE A 57 10.77 -6.63 -21.25
CA PHE A 57 11.90 -6.69 -20.33
C PHE A 57 12.26 -8.14 -20.06
N ALA A 58 13.55 -8.44 -20.01
CA ALA A 58 14.07 -9.72 -19.54
C ALA A 58 15.24 -9.47 -18.59
N ALA A 59 15.25 -10.13 -17.44
CA ALA A 59 16.40 -10.13 -16.52
C ALA A 59 16.57 -11.51 -15.89
N ASP A 60 17.82 -11.95 -15.81
CA ASP A 60 18.25 -13.22 -15.24
C ASP A 60 19.10 -12.94 -14.00
N PHE A 61 18.74 -13.52 -12.85
CA PHE A 61 19.50 -13.39 -11.61
C PHE A 61 19.29 -14.60 -10.68
N ILE A 62 20.18 -14.78 -9.71
CA ILE A 62 20.12 -15.87 -8.74
C ILE A 62 19.48 -15.38 -7.45
N CYS A 63 18.50 -16.13 -6.90
CA CYS A 63 18.00 -15.87 -5.54
C CYS A 63 17.40 -17.12 -4.86
N PRO A 64 17.35 -17.18 -3.51
CA PRO A 64 16.73 -18.30 -2.79
C PRO A 64 15.21 -18.35 -2.98
N VAL A 65 14.70 -19.38 -3.67
CA VAL A 65 13.26 -19.56 -3.90
C VAL A 65 12.72 -20.69 -3.03
N THR A 66 11.97 -20.28 -2.01
CA THR A 66 11.26 -21.16 -1.09
C THR A 66 9.80 -21.33 -1.49
N ASP A 67 9.15 -22.35 -0.94
CA ASP A 67 7.71 -22.56 -0.95
C ASP A 67 6.90 -21.42 -0.24
N SER A 68 7.59 -20.43 0.33
CA SER A 68 7.06 -19.19 0.92
C SER A 68 7.52 -17.91 0.20
N THR A 69 8.22 -18.03 -0.93
CA THR A 69 8.67 -16.89 -1.74
C THR A 69 7.51 -16.40 -2.60
N THR A 70 7.25 -15.10 -2.57
CA THR A 70 6.19 -14.43 -3.32
C THR A 70 6.79 -13.51 -4.37
N ASN A 71 6.04 -13.21 -5.42
CA ASN A 71 6.51 -12.38 -6.52
C ASN A 71 6.92 -10.97 -6.07
N ARG A 72 6.35 -10.45 -4.96
CA ARG A 72 6.81 -9.22 -4.31
C ARG A 72 8.22 -9.30 -3.71
N LYS A 73 8.63 -10.45 -3.16
CA LYS A 73 10.03 -10.65 -2.71
C LYS A 73 10.97 -10.72 -3.91
N LEU A 74 10.54 -11.39 -4.97
CA LEU A 74 11.30 -11.54 -6.21
C LEU A 74 11.52 -10.17 -6.88
N LEU A 75 10.45 -9.37 -7.02
CA LEU A 75 10.52 -7.98 -7.51
C LEU A 75 11.52 -7.16 -6.72
N ALA A 76 11.46 -7.18 -5.38
CA ALA A 76 12.41 -6.45 -4.56
C ALA A 76 13.86 -6.94 -4.74
N ALA A 77 14.09 -8.22 -5.07
CA ALA A 77 15.43 -8.69 -5.45
C ALA A 77 15.87 -8.11 -6.80
N THR A 78 15.00 -8.15 -7.82
CA THR A 78 15.26 -7.55 -9.15
C THR A 78 15.53 -6.06 -9.08
N GLU A 79 14.73 -5.30 -8.32
CA GLU A 79 14.91 -3.87 -8.10
C GLU A 79 16.27 -3.57 -7.45
N ASN A 80 16.71 -4.37 -6.47
CA ASN A 80 18.05 -4.25 -5.86
C ASN A 80 19.18 -4.60 -6.85
N THR A 81 19.05 -5.68 -7.62
CA THR A 81 20.05 -6.08 -8.64
C THR A 81 20.19 -5.01 -9.72
N LEU A 82 19.09 -4.52 -10.29
CA LEU A 82 19.11 -3.42 -11.26
C LEU A 82 19.72 -2.15 -10.65
N SER A 83 19.32 -1.78 -9.43
CA SER A 83 19.88 -0.62 -8.72
C SER A 83 21.40 -0.71 -8.62
N ALA A 84 21.94 -1.89 -8.30
CA ALA A 84 23.38 -2.11 -8.14
C ALA A 84 24.17 -2.26 -9.46
N GLU A 85 23.61 -2.94 -10.46
CA GLU A 85 24.33 -3.32 -11.70
C GLU A 85 24.09 -2.38 -12.89
N VAL A 86 23.00 -1.61 -12.87
CA VAL A 86 22.57 -0.74 -14.00
C VAL A 86 22.54 0.74 -13.61
N PHE A 87 22.20 1.06 -12.35
CA PHE A 87 21.97 2.45 -11.90
C PHE A 87 23.00 2.95 -10.86
N ASP A 88 24.22 2.40 -10.84
CA ASP A 88 25.34 2.80 -9.96
C ASP A 88 24.98 2.88 -8.45
N GLY A 89 24.10 1.98 -8.00
CA GLY A 89 23.59 1.93 -6.62
C GLY A 89 22.41 2.86 -6.32
N LYS A 90 21.92 3.64 -7.29
CA LYS A 90 20.69 4.43 -7.15
C LYS A 90 19.47 3.50 -7.10
N SER A 91 18.55 3.81 -6.20
CA SER A 91 17.29 3.06 -6.08
C SER A 91 16.43 3.22 -7.34
N LEU A 92 15.92 2.09 -7.85
CA LEU A 92 14.84 2.01 -8.82
C LEU A 92 13.60 1.39 -8.15
N SER A 93 12.38 1.82 -8.52
CA SER A 93 11.22 0.95 -8.43
C SER A 93 10.51 0.82 -9.77
N ILE A 94 10.25 -0.44 -10.15
CA ILE A 94 9.52 -0.78 -11.39
C ILE A 94 8.04 -0.38 -11.27
N ILE A 95 7.49 -0.36 -10.05
CA ILE A 95 6.12 0.12 -9.80
C ILE A 95 6.02 1.63 -10.05
N ASP A 96 6.98 2.41 -9.56
CA ASP A 96 6.94 3.87 -9.70
C ASP A 96 7.19 4.29 -11.15
N VAL A 97 8.05 3.59 -11.89
CA VAL A 97 8.21 3.74 -13.34
C VAL A 97 6.92 3.39 -14.10
N ALA A 98 6.23 2.29 -13.74
CA ALA A 98 4.95 1.91 -14.36
C ALA A 98 3.85 2.97 -14.13
N VAL A 99 3.76 3.51 -12.90
CA VAL A 99 2.84 4.59 -12.56
C VAL A 99 3.19 5.86 -13.34
N ALA A 100 4.47 6.23 -13.44
CA ALA A 100 4.91 7.38 -14.23
C ALA A 100 4.58 7.22 -15.72
N LEU A 101 4.93 6.09 -16.34
CA LEU A 101 4.58 5.76 -17.73
C LEU A 101 3.06 5.86 -17.97
N SER A 102 2.23 5.31 -17.08
CA SER A 102 0.78 5.39 -17.19
C SER A 102 0.25 6.83 -17.12
N ASN A 103 0.81 7.67 -16.24
CA ASN A 103 0.38 9.06 -16.10
C ASN A 103 0.85 9.94 -17.27
N LEU A 104 2.07 9.71 -17.77
CA LEU A 104 2.59 10.33 -18.99
C LEU A 104 1.75 9.95 -20.21
N ASN A 105 1.46 8.65 -20.37
CA ASN A 105 0.59 8.15 -21.44
C ASN A 105 -0.75 8.88 -21.40
N ASN A 106 -1.39 8.93 -20.23
CA ASN A 106 -2.71 9.51 -20.04
C ASN A 106 -2.80 11.06 -20.08
N ASN A 107 -1.71 11.77 -20.39
CA ASN A 107 -1.55 13.23 -20.26
C ASN A 107 -1.75 13.79 -18.83
N LEU A 108 -1.75 12.94 -17.79
CA LEU A 108 -1.97 13.35 -16.40
C LEU A 108 -0.76 14.11 -15.84
N TRP A 109 0.46 13.66 -16.16
CA TRP A 109 1.72 14.29 -15.74
C TRP A 109 2.52 14.82 -16.93
N THR A 110 3.40 15.80 -16.70
CA THR A 110 4.47 16.19 -17.62
C THR A 110 5.71 15.29 -17.45
N VAL A 111 6.65 15.36 -18.39
CA VAL A 111 7.93 14.63 -18.30
C VAL A 111 8.67 14.98 -17.00
N ASP A 112 8.84 16.27 -16.68
CA ASP A 112 9.61 16.67 -15.48
C ASP A 112 8.93 16.21 -14.18
N GLN A 113 7.61 16.08 -14.16
CA GLN A 113 6.85 15.51 -13.03
C GLN A 113 7.08 13.99 -12.89
N ALA A 114 7.25 13.26 -14.00
CA ALA A 114 7.66 11.85 -13.97
C ALA A 114 9.14 11.70 -13.54
N THR A 115 10.02 12.59 -14.01
CA THR A 115 11.42 12.70 -13.57
C THR A 115 11.50 12.97 -12.06
N GLU A 116 10.71 13.89 -11.52
CA GLU A 116 10.65 14.16 -10.07
C GLU A 116 10.11 12.95 -9.29
N PHE A 117 9.06 12.29 -9.78
CA PHE A 117 8.43 11.17 -9.09
C PHE A 117 9.31 9.92 -9.00
N VAL A 118 9.98 9.53 -10.10
CA VAL A 118 10.91 8.39 -10.12
C VAL A 118 12.29 8.77 -9.54
N GLY A 119 12.62 10.06 -9.54
CA GLY A 119 13.88 10.59 -9.05
C GLY A 119 15.02 10.49 -10.08
N SER A 120 16.25 10.80 -9.64
CA SER A 120 17.45 10.95 -10.47
C SER A 120 18.03 9.65 -11.06
N THR A 121 17.17 8.66 -11.26
CA THR A 121 17.45 7.34 -11.86
C THR A 121 17.04 7.29 -13.35
N ILE A 122 16.14 8.19 -13.80
CA ILE A 122 15.77 8.41 -15.22
C ILE A 122 15.75 9.93 -15.48
N THR A 123 16.17 10.36 -16.67
CA THR A 123 16.25 11.78 -17.07
C THR A 123 15.11 12.21 -18.01
N THR A 124 14.88 13.53 -18.11
CA THR A 124 13.87 14.14 -19.00
C THR A 124 14.10 13.80 -20.49
N ASP A 125 15.34 13.63 -20.93
CA ASP A 125 15.66 13.20 -22.30
C ASP A 125 15.25 11.74 -22.54
N GLU A 126 15.59 10.83 -21.61
CA GLU A 126 15.19 9.41 -21.68
C GLU A 126 13.66 9.24 -21.67
N TRP A 127 12.95 9.99 -20.82
CA TRP A 127 11.49 10.04 -20.82
C TRP A 127 10.89 10.53 -22.15
N SER A 128 11.61 11.36 -22.91
CA SER A 128 11.13 11.87 -24.20
C SER A 128 11.13 10.77 -25.26
N GLU A 129 12.12 9.86 -25.28
CA GLU A 129 12.12 8.68 -26.17
C GLU A 129 10.93 7.73 -25.88
N PHE A 130 10.56 7.57 -24.61
CA PHE A 130 9.35 6.83 -24.22
C PHE A 130 8.06 7.55 -24.69
N ILE A 131 8.01 8.87 -24.56
CA ILE A 131 6.85 9.70 -24.94
C ILE A 131 6.56 9.60 -26.45
N ASP A 132 7.58 9.74 -27.31
CA ASP A 132 7.40 9.68 -28.76
C ASP A 132 6.89 8.30 -29.22
N THR A 133 7.34 7.24 -28.53
CA THR A 133 6.85 5.88 -28.74
C THR A 133 5.39 5.74 -28.31
N LEU A 134 5.03 6.16 -27.10
CA LEU A 134 3.67 6.09 -26.55
C LEU A 134 2.66 6.96 -27.32
N LYS A 135 3.12 7.99 -28.03
CA LYS A 135 2.29 8.89 -28.84
C LYS A 135 2.21 8.49 -30.32
N SER A 136 2.89 7.43 -30.77
CA SER A 136 2.77 6.95 -32.15
C SER A 136 1.35 6.42 -32.43
N ASP A 137 0.77 6.83 -33.57
CA ASP A 137 -0.69 6.85 -33.84
C ASP A 137 -1.39 5.47 -34.05
N ASN A 138 -1.00 4.41 -33.32
CA ASN A 138 -1.58 3.07 -33.42
C ASN A 138 -2.36 2.61 -32.17
N LEU A 139 -2.53 3.45 -31.14
CA LEU A 139 -3.35 3.15 -29.96
C LEU A 139 -4.53 4.15 -29.87
N PRO A 140 -5.75 3.77 -30.31
CA PRO A 140 -6.88 4.72 -30.44
C PRO A 140 -7.42 5.21 -29.09
N LEU A 141 -7.19 4.45 -28.01
CA LEU A 141 -7.34 4.89 -26.64
C LEU A 141 -6.11 4.44 -25.85
N LYS A 142 -5.60 5.33 -25.01
CA LYS A 142 -4.42 5.11 -24.17
C LYS A 142 -4.73 4.08 -23.07
N GLN A 143 -3.70 3.53 -22.43
CA GLN A 143 -3.87 2.44 -21.45
C GLN A 143 -3.35 2.86 -20.07
N SER A 144 -4.12 2.52 -19.05
CA SER A 144 -3.83 2.78 -17.63
C SER A 144 -3.24 1.55 -16.96
N PHE A 145 -2.27 1.75 -16.06
CA PHE A 145 -1.65 0.67 -15.29
C PHE A 145 -2.61 0.11 -14.22
N ASP A 146 -2.96 -1.17 -14.31
CA ASP A 146 -3.80 -1.86 -13.34
C ASP A 146 -3.00 -2.24 -12.08
N GLN A 147 -2.84 -1.24 -11.21
CA GLN A 147 -2.14 -1.40 -9.94
C GLN A 147 -2.82 -2.44 -9.01
N GLU A 148 -4.13 -2.71 -9.14
CA GLU A 148 -4.78 -3.76 -8.35
C GLU A 148 -4.36 -5.15 -8.85
N ASN A 149 -4.50 -5.42 -10.15
CA ASN A 149 -4.10 -6.70 -10.72
C ASN A 149 -2.59 -6.96 -10.59
N PHE A 150 -1.73 -5.92 -10.70
CA PHE A 150 -0.31 -6.08 -10.39
C PHE A 150 -0.08 -6.48 -8.93
N ASN A 151 -0.72 -5.80 -7.97
CA ASN A 151 -0.56 -6.13 -6.55
C ASN A 151 -1.11 -7.52 -6.21
N ASN A 152 -2.21 -7.94 -6.85
CA ASN A 152 -2.76 -9.29 -6.73
C ASN A 152 -1.79 -10.35 -7.28
N PHE A 153 -1.13 -10.09 -8.41
CA PHE A 153 -0.06 -10.95 -8.94
C PHE A 153 1.18 -11.01 -8.03
N LEU A 154 1.66 -9.86 -7.53
CA LEU A 154 2.81 -9.76 -6.63
C LEU A 154 2.60 -10.51 -5.30
N ASN A 155 1.36 -10.68 -4.86
CA ASN A 155 1.01 -11.37 -3.62
C ASN A 155 0.90 -12.91 -3.77
N LYS A 156 0.94 -13.46 -5.00
CA LYS A 156 0.98 -14.92 -5.24
C LYS A 156 2.37 -15.49 -4.88
N LYS A 157 2.44 -16.81 -4.62
CA LYS A 157 3.74 -17.50 -4.50
C LYS A 157 4.40 -17.56 -5.88
N THR A 158 5.72 -17.46 -5.91
CA THR A 158 6.55 -17.62 -7.12
C THR A 158 6.46 -19.03 -7.70
N VAL A 159 6.35 -20.06 -6.85
CA VAL A 159 6.13 -21.45 -7.27
C VAL A 159 4.74 -21.74 -7.84
N ASP A 160 3.76 -20.84 -7.64
CA ASP A 160 2.40 -20.96 -8.19
C ASP A 160 2.24 -20.17 -9.51
N THR A 161 3.29 -19.49 -10.01
CA THR A 161 3.19 -18.51 -11.11
C THR A 161 4.36 -18.53 -12.11
N TYR A 162 5.12 -19.63 -12.21
CA TYR A 162 6.13 -19.75 -13.27
C TYR A 162 5.49 -20.17 -14.61
N GLU A 163 6.00 -19.63 -15.71
CA GLU A 163 5.70 -20.09 -17.08
C GLU A 163 6.46 -21.39 -17.36
N LYS A 164 7.70 -21.51 -16.86
CA LYS A 164 8.57 -22.67 -17.07
C LYS A 164 9.37 -22.98 -15.80
N LYS A 165 9.51 -24.26 -15.47
CA LYS A 165 10.51 -24.78 -14.51
C LYS A 165 11.43 -25.73 -15.27
N GLN A 166 12.74 -25.60 -15.09
CA GLN A 166 13.73 -26.57 -15.55
C GLN A 166 14.61 -26.99 -14.37
N VAL A 167 15.09 -28.23 -14.38
CA VAL A 167 16.05 -28.72 -13.41
C VAL A 167 17.23 -29.29 -14.19
N ASP A 168 18.43 -28.80 -13.92
CA ASP A 168 19.64 -29.33 -14.53
C ASP A 168 20.03 -30.65 -13.88
N ALA A 169 20.19 -31.70 -14.70
CA ALA A 169 20.41 -33.06 -14.21
C ALA A 169 21.83 -33.32 -13.68
N ALA A 170 22.81 -32.45 -14.00
CA ALA A 170 24.19 -32.62 -13.58
C ALA A 170 24.50 -31.88 -12.26
N SER A 171 23.89 -30.71 -12.04
CA SER A 171 24.11 -29.84 -10.87
C SER A 171 22.94 -29.82 -9.87
N GLY A 172 21.78 -30.36 -10.24
CA GLY A 172 20.55 -30.32 -9.43
C GLY A 172 19.91 -28.93 -9.32
N LYS A 173 20.45 -27.91 -10.00
CA LYS A 173 19.93 -26.54 -9.95
C LYS A 173 18.56 -26.45 -10.60
N THR A 174 17.69 -25.63 -10.00
CA THR A 174 16.37 -25.32 -10.56
C THR A 174 16.37 -23.92 -11.15
N ALA A 175 15.96 -23.80 -12.42
CA ALA A 175 15.69 -22.55 -13.08
C ALA A 175 14.18 -22.32 -13.22
N TYR A 176 13.72 -21.09 -12.94
CA TYR A 176 12.32 -20.68 -13.14
C TYR A 176 12.24 -19.51 -14.12
N THR A 177 11.43 -19.64 -15.16
CA THR A 177 10.98 -18.52 -15.98
C THR A 177 9.64 -18.03 -15.46
N LEU A 178 9.58 -16.79 -14.97
CA LEU A 178 8.35 -16.12 -14.60
C LEU A 178 7.94 -15.13 -15.68
N LEU A 179 6.69 -15.27 -16.14
CA LEU A 179 6.08 -14.33 -17.05
C LEU A 179 5.21 -13.36 -16.26
N TRP A 180 5.64 -12.10 -16.23
CA TRP A 180 4.87 -10.98 -15.73
C TRP A 180 4.16 -10.34 -16.92
N TYR A 181 2.89 -10.02 -16.74
CA TYR A 181 2.19 -9.14 -17.66
C TYR A 181 2.25 -7.74 -17.07
N TYR A 182 2.65 -6.75 -17.86
CA TYR A 182 2.33 -5.36 -17.57
C TYR A 182 0.79 -5.27 -17.61
N PRO A 183 0.12 -5.06 -16.47
CA PRO A 183 -1.32 -5.24 -16.40
C PRO A 183 -1.98 -3.93 -16.77
N GLU A 184 -2.80 -3.99 -17.81
CA GLU A 184 -3.30 -2.81 -18.51
C GLU A 184 -4.83 -2.78 -18.42
N LYS A 185 -5.39 -1.60 -18.16
CA LYS A 185 -6.79 -1.27 -18.44
C LYS A 185 -6.83 -0.40 -19.68
N ALA A 186 -7.66 -0.75 -20.65
CA ALA A 186 -7.98 0.19 -21.73
C ALA A 186 -8.73 1.39 -21.15
N ASN A 187 -8.31 2.62 -21.49
CA ASN A 187 -9.11 3.80 -21.21
C ASN A 187 -10.36 3.79 -22.10
N ASP A 188 -11.44 4.33 -21.57
CA ASP A 188 -12.74 4.45 -22.22
C ASP A 188 -13.35 5.85 -22.02
N THR A 189 -12.60 6.75 -21.36
CA THR A 189 -13.03 8.08 -20.94
C THR A 189 -11.95 9.12 -21.25
N LYS A 190 -12.35 10.25 -21.83
CA LYS A 190 -11.58 11.50 -21.88
C LYS A 190 -12.16 12.50 -20.88
N ALA A 191 -11.34 13.37 -20.31
CA ALA A 191 -11.79 14.46 -19.45
C ALA A 191 -11.10 15.78 -19.81
N LYS A 192 -11.91 16.84 -19.94
CA LYS A 192 -11.49 18.20 -20.23
C LYS A 192 -11.45 19.01 -18.94
N ILE A 193 -10.26 19.16 -18.37
CA ILE A 193 -10.06 19.84 -17.09
C ILE A 193 -9.83 21.33 -17.31
N THR A 194 -10.82 22.14 -16.92
CA THR A 194 -10.76 23.60 -16.99
C THR A 194 -10.44 24.19 -15.62
N TYR A 195 -9.42 25.04 -15.55
CA TYR A 195 -8.97 25.71 -14.32
C TYR A 195 -9.53 27.14 -14.27
N LYS A 196 -10.04 27.59 -13.12
CA LYS A 196 -10.64 28.92 -12.93
C LYS A 196 -10.32 29.49 -11.55
N MET A 197 -10.19 30.82 -11.42
CA MET A 197 -10.11 31.50 -10.13
C MET A 197 -11.51 31.92 -9.67
N ALA A 198 -11.85 31.70 -8.40
CA ALA A 198 -13.19 31.97 -7.85
C ALA A 198 -13.54 33.47 -7.78
N ASP A 199 -12.53 34.34 -7.79
CA ASP A 199 -12.68 35.80 -7.85
C ASP A 199 -12.68 36.36 -9.29
N GLY A 200 -12.71 35.49 -10.30
CA GLY A 200 -12.73 35.87 -11.71
C GLY A 200 -11.38 36.35 -12.26
N SER A 201 -10.30 36.29 -11.46
CA SER A 201 -8.95 36.59 -11.95
C SER A 201 -8.44 35.52 -12.94
N ALA A 202 -7.42 35.87 -13.72
CA ALA A 202 -6.77 34.92 -14.62
C ALA A 202 -5.99 33.86 -13.82
N VAL A 203 -6.05 32.60 -14.27
CA VAL A 203 -5.22 31.52 -13.70
C VAL A 203 -3.74 31.79 -14.04
N PRO A 204 -2.79 31.67 -13.09
CA PRO A 204 -1.37 31.92 -13.36
C PRO A 204 -0.80 30.89 -14.37
N ALA A 205 -0.37 31.37 -15.53
CA ALA A 205 0.13 30.53 -16.62
C ALA A 205 1.46 29.84 -16.30
N ASP A 206 2.23 30.34 -15.32
CA ASP A 206 3.43 29.69 -14.78
C ASP A 206 3.12 28.48 -13.88
N LYS A 207 1.87 28.34 -13.43
CA LYS A 207 1.36 27.19 -12.67
C LYS A 207 0.52 26.27 -13.53
N VAL A 208 -0.31 26.85 -14.42
CA VAL A 208 -1.21 26.13 -15.34
C VAL A 208 -0.92 26.62 -16.76
N PRO A 209 0.10 26.05 -17.45
CA PRO A 209 0.49 26.49 -18.80
C PRO A 209 -0.49 26.06 -19.90
N GLU A 210 -1.36 25.08 -19.63
CA GLU A 210 -2.38 24.56 -20.53
C GLU A 210 -3.74 24.56 -19.81
N ASN A 211 -4.73 25.26 -20.38
CA ASN A 211 -6.07 25.41 -19.80
C ASN A 211 -7.12 25.59 -20.92
N PRO A 212 -8.06 24.64 -21.13
CA PRO A 212 -8.19 23.36 -20.43
C PRO A 212 -7.08 22.36 -20.81
N ARG A 213 -6.83 21.35 -19.94
CA ARG A 213 -6.03 20.16 -20.26
C ARG A 213 -6.94 19.00 -20.65
N ILE A 214 -6.56 18.23 -21.68
CA ILE A 214 -7.24 16.97 -22.05
C ILE A 214 -6.45 15.78 -21.49
N VAL A 215 -7.11 14.98 -20.65
CA VAL A 215 -6.55 13.76 -20.05
C VAL A 215 -7.43 12.53 -20.33
N THR A 216 -6.87 11.33 -20.19
CA THR A 216 -7.61 10.07 -20.43
C THR A 216 -7.53 9.11 -19.25
N GLY A 217 -8.54 8.26 -19.10
CA GLY A 217 -8.62 7.29 -18.01
C GLY A 217 -9.75 6.28 -18.18
N VAL A 218 -10.00 5.51 -17.13
CA VAL A 218 -10.95 4.40 -17.10
C VAL A 218 -12.16 4.76 -16.26
N SER A 219 -13.35 4.60 -16.80
CA SER A 219 -14.62 4.94 -16.16
C SER A 219 -14.76 4.22 -14.81
N GLY A 220 -15.09 4.99 -13.77
CA GLY A 220 -15.15 4.53 -12.37
C GLY A 220 -13.81 4.56 -11.61
N ASP A 221 -12.65 4.59 -12.28
CA ASP A 221 -11.37 4.83 -11.59
C ASP A 221 -11.27 6.30 -11.14
N THR A 222 -10.72 6.52 -9.95
CA THR A 222 -10.54 7.85 -9.36
C THR A 222 -9.07 8.24 -9.34
N TYR A 223 -8.74 9.33 -10.03
CA TYR A 223 -7.41 9.93 -10.00
C TYR A 223 -7.30 10.89 -8.82
N THR A 224 -6.44 10.56 -7.85
CA THR A 224 -6.14 11.42 -6.69
C THR A 224 -4.77 12.06 -6.84
N ASP A 225 -4.74 13.36 -7.11
CA ASP A 225 -3.49 14.11 -7.26
C ASP A 225 -2.84 14.36 -5.88
N THR A 226 -1.95 13.46 -5.51
CA THR A 226 -1.21 13.52 -4.24
C THR A 226 -0.02 14.46 -4.31
N ASN A 227 0.49 14.74 -5.52
CA ASN A 227 1.73 15.50 -5.74
C ASN A 227 1.47 16.94 -6.20
N HIS A 228 0.25 17.25 -6.65
CA HIS A 228 -0.16 18.53 -7.27
C HIS A 228 0.46 18.74 -8.66
N TYR A 229 0.44 17.68 -9.48
CA TYR A 229 0.99 17.63 -10.83
C TYR A 229 -0.02 17.99 -11.93
N LEU A 230 -1.30 17.68 -11.69
CA LEU A 230 -2.42 18.02 -12.55
C LEU A 230 -3.23 19.19 -11.96
N ILE A 231 -3.33 19.23 -10.64
CA ILE A 231 -3.99 20.28 -9.84
C ILE A 231 -2.91 21.01 -9.01
N PRO A 232 -2.13 21.92 -9.65
CA PRO A 232 -1.01 22.59 -9.01
C PRO A 232 -1.43 23.53 -7.89
N LYS A 233 -0.48 23.83 -6.99
CA LYS A 233 -0.70 24.84 -5.93
C LYS A 233 -0.56 26.25 -6.50
N ILE A 234 -1.50 27.11 -6.12
CA ILE A 234 -1.46 28.55 -6.38
C ILE A 234 -1.40 29.27 -5.04
N ASP A 235 -0.38 30.11 -4.84
CA ASP A 235 -0.10 30.71 -3.54
C ASP A 235 -1.25 31.61 -3.06
N GLY A 236 -1.77 31.32 -1.87
CA GLY A 236 -2.91 32.02 -1.27
C GLY A 236 -4.30 31.52 -1.71
N TYR A 237 -4.39 30.45 -2.51
CA TYR A 237 -5.65 29.84 -2.93
C TYR A 237 -5.65 28.32 -2.69
N GLU A 238 -6.85 27.76 -2.50
CA GLU A 238 -7.10 26.32 -2.36
C GLU A 238 -8.00 25.86 -3.53
N ALA A 239 -7.68 24.71 -4.12
CA ALA A 239 -8.52 24.09 -5.15
C ALA A 239 -9.77 23.44 -4.53
N ASN A 240 -10.92 23.55 -5.22
CA ASN A 240 -12.18 22.90 -4.83
C ASN A 240 -12.11 21.36 -4.75
N ALA A 241 -11.17 20.74 -5.46
CA ALA A 241 -10.91 19.31 -5.45
C ALA A 241 -9.41 19.03 -5.67
N ASN A 242 -8.93 17.89 -5.17
CA ASN A 242 -7.61 17.32 -5.50
C ASN A 242 -7.73 15.90 -6.10
N GLU A 243 -8.95 15.45 -6.38
CA GLU A 243 -9.24 14.16 -7.00
C GLU A 243 -10.52 14.24 -7.82
N PHE A 244 -10.63 13.39 -8.84
CA PHE A 244 -11.84 13.23 -9.66
C PHE A 244 -11.97 11.78 -10.15
N THR A 245 -13.21 11.36 -10.42
CA THR A 245 -13.53 10.06 -11.00
C THR A 245 -13.81 10.23 -12.49
N PHE A 246 -13.19 9.39 -13.32
CA PHE A 246 -13.52 9.32 -14.74
C PHE A 246 -14.94 8.74 -14.91
N ASP A 247 -15.76 9.34 -15.77
CA ASP A 247 -17.15 8.93 -15.98
C ASP A 247 -17.60 9.16 -17.44
N ASN A 248 -17.63 8.09 -18.23
CA ASN A 248 -18.18 8.08 -19.59
C ASN A 248 -19.68 7.74 -19.67
N HIS A 249 -20.38 7.72 -18.53
CA HIS A 249 -21.84 7.58 -18.44
C HIS A 249 -22.53 8.85 -17.94
N GLY A 250 -21.75 9.82 -17.47
CA GLY A 250 -22.18 11.15 -17.04
C GLY A 250 -22.52 12.09 -18.20
N LYS A 251 -22.50 13.40 -17.92
CA LYS A 251 -22.66 14.44 -18.95
C LYS A 251 -21.31 14.70 -19.64
N LEU A 252 -21.18 14.19 -20.85
CA LEU A 252 -20.11 14.55 -21.78
C LEU A 252 -20.47 15.85 -22.52
N ASP A 253 -19.45 16.50 -23.08
CA ASP A 253 -19.61 17.69 -23.92
C ASP A 253 -19.91 17.34 -25.40
N ALA A 254 -19.71 18.30 -26.31
CA ALA A 254 -19.95 18.11 -27.75
C ALA A 254 -18.87 17.27 -28.47
N ASP A 255 -17.67 17.17 -27.89
CA ASP A 255 -16.52 16.43 -28.44
C ASP A 255 -16.40 15.02 -27.84
N GLY A 256 -17.20 14.72 -26.80
CA GLY A 256 -17.26 13.45 -26.09
C GLY A 256 -16.44 13.41 -24.80
N ASP A 257 -15.98 14.56 -24.31
CA ASP A 257 -15.13 14.67 -23.12
C ASP A 257 -15.96 14.94 -21.86
N GLN A 258 -15.54 14.38 -20.74
CA GLN A 258 -16.10 14.67 -19.42
C GLN A 258 -15.67 16.08 -18.96
N ASP A 259 -16.62 17.00 -18.81
CA ASP A 259 -16.36 18.37 -18.34
C ASP A 259 -15.98 18.38 -16.85
N ILE A 260 -14.76 18.80 -16.52
CA ILE A 260 -14.26 18.94 -15.14
C ILE A 260 -13.83 20.40 -14.92
N THR A 261 -14.34 21.04 -13.85
CA THR A 261 -13.90 22.40 -13.46
C THR A 261 -13.20 22.40 -12.11
N ILE A 262 -11.92 22.77 -12.12
CA ILE A 262 -11.11 23.02 -10.93
C ILE A 262 -11.14 24.52 -10.64
N THR A 263 -11.70 24.88 -9.49
CA THR A 263 -11.87 26.27 -9.06
C THR A 263 -10.98 26.56 -7.86
N TYR A 264 -10.11 27.55 -7.98
CA TYR A 264 -9.22 28.01 -6.92
C TYR A 264 -9.83 29.19 -6.15
N ALA A 265 -10.04 29.03 -4.84
CA ALA A 265 -10.65 30.05 -3.98
C ALA A 265 -9.68 30.46 -2.85
N LYS A 266 -9.73 31.72 -2.41
CA LYS A 266 -8.99 32.15 -1.22
C LYS A 266 -9.61 31.51 0.03
N PRO A 267 -8.82 30.97 0.99
CA PRO A 267 -9.36 30.37 2.20
C PRO A 267 -10.02 31.43 3.10
N SER A 268 -11.34 31.37 3.24
CA SER A 268 -12.12 32.35 4.01
C SER A 268 -11.86 32.26 5.52
N PRO A 269 -11.70 33.39 6.24
CA PRO A 269 -11.65 33.38 7.70
C PRO A 269 -12.99 32.90 8.28
N VAL A 270 -12.95 31.90 9.16
CA VAL A 270 -14.13 31.15 9.63
C VAL A 270 -14.98 31.98 10.61
N ASN A 271 -15.95 32.73 10.09
CA ASN A 271 -17.02 33.33 10.88
C ASN A 271 -18.20 32.35 11.02
N HIS A 272 -18.69 32.16 12.25
CA HIS A 272 -19.88 31.35 12.53
C HIS A 272 -21.15 32.21 12.44
N SER A 273 -22.07 31.86 11.54
CA SER A 273 -23.50 32.20 11.70
C SER A 273 -24.38 31.22 10.92
N THR A 274 -25.58 30.98 11.43
CA THR A 274 -26.57 30.03 10.87
C THR A 274 -27.43 30.66 9.78
N GLY A 275 -27.55 29.97 8.64
CA GLY A 275 -28.58 30.15 7.61
C GLY A 275 -28.89 28.78 6.98
N ALA A 276 -30.13 28.49 6.62
CA ALA A 276 -30.58 27.11 6.38
C ALA A 276 -31.10 26.85 4.95
N SER A 277 -30.33 26.10 4.16
CA SER A 277 -30.80 25.40 2.95
C SER A 277 -29.78 24.34 2.49
N GLU A 278 -30.25 23.11 2.26
CA GLU A 278 -29.51 21.95 1.69
C GLU A 278 -28.30 21.39 2.50
N PRO A 279 -27.82 20.14 2.20
CA PRO A 279 -27.13 19.33 3.20
C PRO A 279 -25.61 19.58 3.27
N ASP A 280 -25.22 20.39 4.25
CA ASP A 280 -23.85 20.63 4.77
C ASP A 280 -22.82 19.51 4.46
N VAL A 281 -21.89 19.80 3.54
CA VAL A 281 -20.75 18.95 3.20
C VAL A 281 -19.53 19.41 4.01
N VAL A 282 -19.37 18.82 5.19
CA VAL A 282 -18.16 19.01 6.02
C VAL A 282 -17.03 18.14 5.49
N THR A 283 -16.33 18.63 4.46
CA THR A 283 -15.10 18.02 3.93
C THR A 283 -13.97 18.18 4.96
N SER A 284 -13.14 17.13 5.13
CA SER A 284 -12.02 17.14 6.08
C SER A 284 -10.95 16.15 5.67
N ASP A 285 -9.66 16.51 5.78
CA ASP A 285 -8.49 15.68 5.47
C ASP A 285 -8.71 14.16 5.67
N PRO A 286 -8.44 13.31 4.65
CA PRO A 286 -8.65 11.88 4.73
C PRO A 286 -7.99 11.22 5.95
N PHE A 287 -8.81 10.78 6.92
CA PHE A 287 -8.35 10.27 8.21
C PHE A 287 -8.65 8.79 8.38
N LYS A 288 -7.69 8.04 8.92
CA LYS A 288 -7.88 6.61 9.17
C LYS A 288 -8.62 6.37 10.49
N VAL A 289 -9.60 5.46 10.48
CA VAL A 289 -10.31 4.95 11.68
C VAL A 289 -10.09 3.45 11.84
N TYR A 290 -10.38 2.92 13.03
CA TYR A 290 -10.39 1.48 13.30
C TYR A 290 -11.73 1.01 13.89
N GLY A 291 -12.13 -0.23 13.59
CA GLY A 291 -13.32 -0.87 14.14
C GLY A 291 -13.17 -1.33 15.60
N LYS A 292 -14.01 -0.83 16.51
CA LYS A 292 -14.12 -1.24 17.92
C LYS A 292 -15.08 -2.41 18.14
N ARG A 293 -16.09 -2.54 17.26
CA ARG A 293 -17.14 -3.56 17.28
C ARG A 293 -17.18 -4.26 15.92
N GLY A 294 -17.94 -5.35 15.81
CA GLY A 294 -18.27 -5.92 14.51
C GLY A 294 -19.16 -4.96 13.72
N LEU A 295 -18.92 -4.82 12.42
CA LEU A 295 -19.64 -3.88 11.55
C LEU A 295 -19.65 -4.40 10.09
N TYR A 296 -20.45 -3.78 9.23
CA TYR A 296 -20.46 -4.04 7.79
C TYR A 296 -20.07 -2.78 7.01
N ARG A 297 -19.47 -2.99 5.83
CA ARG A 297 -19.26 -1.99 4.77
C ARG A 297 -20.41 -2.12 3.77
N TYR A 298 -20.94 -0.99 3.29
CA TYR A 298 -22.14 -0.92 2.45
C TYR A 298 -21.89 -0.09 1.18
N GLN A 299 -22.63 -0.37 0.11
CA GLN A 299 -22.62 0.46 -1.11
C GLN A 299 -23.18 1.88 -0.86
N ASN A 300 -24.25 2.00 -0.06
CA ASN A 300 -24.94 3.27 0.21
C ASN A 300 -24.96 3.63 1.71
N PRO A 301 -25.10 4.92 2.07
CA PRO A 301 -25.09 5.37 3.47
C PRO A 301 -26.31 4.95 4.29
N ASP A 302 -27.41 4.54 3.66
CA ASP A 302 -28.64 4.11 4.35
C ASP A 302 -28.56 2.70 4.95
N PHE A 303 -27.59 1.88 4.54
CA PHE A 303 -27.29 0.55 5.07
C PHE A 303 -28.38 -0.52 4.83
N ASN A 304 -28.91 -0.61 3.61
CA ASN A 304 -29.84 -1.69 3.28
C ASN A 304 -29.11 -3.05 3.37
N LYS A 305 -29.83 -4.09 3.80
CA LYS A 305 -29.23 -5.42 4.06
C LYS A 305 -28.66 -6.07 2.78
N SER A 306 -29.23 -5.76 1.62
CA SER A 306 -28.80 -6.16 0.27
C SER A 306 -27.47 -5.52 -0.16
N GLU A 307 -27.20 -4.29 0.26
CA GLU A 307 -26.04 -3.48 -0.16
C GLU A 307 -24.74 -3.82 0.59
N ARG A 308 -24.71 -4.92 1.35
CA ARG A 308 -23.60 -5.29 2.24
C ARG A 308 -22.43 -5.88 1.46
N LEU A 309 -21.38 -5.07 1.27
CA LEU A 309 -20.15 -5.46 0.59
C LEU A 309 -19.30 -6.44 1.42
N GLN A 310 -19.06 -6.13 2.71
CA GLN A 310 -18.16 -6.92 3.55
C GLN A 310 -18.55 -6.86 5.02
N GLY A 311 -18.51 -8.01 5.71
CA GLY A 311 -18.65 -8.10 7.16
C GLY A 311 -17.31 -8.17 7.88
N TYR A 312 -17.19 -7.44 8.99
CA TYR A 312 -16.00 -7.41 9.84
C TYR A 312 -16.35 -7.88 11.26
N ALA A 313 -15.58 -8.84 11.77
CA ALA A 313 -15.76 -9.33 13.13
C ALA A 313 -15.19 -8.34 14.16
N LYS A 314 -15.71 -8.39 15.40
CA LYS A 314 -15.06 -7.74 16.54
C LYS A 314 -13.70 -8.40 16.79
N LYS A 315 -12.62 -7.61 16.69
CA LYS A 315 -11.23 -8.04 16.92
C LYS A 315 -10.60 -7.27 18.08
N SER A 316 -9.43 -7.72 18.53
CA SER A 316 -8.58 -6.94 19.44
C SER A 316 -8.08 -5.68 18.73
N LYS A 317 -7.64 -4.67 19.50
CA LYS A 317 -7.15 -3.40 18.94
C LYS A 317 -5.99 -3.60 17.95
N THR A 318 -5.15 -4.61 18.16
CA THR A 318 -4.01 -5.00 17.29
C THR A 318 -4.44 -5.35 15.87
N TYR A 319 -5.57 -6.04 15.71
CA TYR A 319 -6.05 -6.58 14.43
C TYR A 319 -7.40 -6.00 13.99
N ALA A 320 -7.85 -4.93 14.65
CA ALA A 320 -9.05 -4.21 14.26
C ALA A 320 -8.94 -3.73 12.81
N PRO A 321 -10.01 -3.85 12.00
CA PRO A 321 -9.99 -3.38 10.61
C PRO A 321 -9.76 -1.87 10.59
N ILE A 322 -8.92 -1.42 9.66
CA ILE A 322 -8.66 -0.01 9.38
C ILE A 322 -9.45 0.40 8.16
N PHE A 323 -9.96 1.64 8.17
CA PHE A 323 -10.63 2.25 7.03
C PHE A 323 -10.07 3.67 6.82
N THR A 324 -9.83 4.07 5.57
CA THR A 324 -9.52 5.47 5.22
C THR A 324 -10.84 6.18 4.99
N VAL A 325 -11.19 7.13 5.86
CA VAL A 325 -12.38 7.97 5.70
C VAL A 325 -11.99 9.20 4.89
N VAL A 326 -12.70 9.47 3.80
CA VAL A 326 -12.51 10.70 3.00
C VAL A 326 -13.53 11.78 3.35
N LYS A 327 -14.75 11.39 3.73
CA LYS A 327 -15.86 12.31 3.99
C LYS A 327 -16.80 11.77 5.07
N THR A 328 -17.44 12.68 5.81
CA THR A 328 -18.57 12.33 6.68
C THR A 328 -19.85 12.81 6.03
N VAL A 329 -20.83 11.92 5.84
CA VAL A 329 -22.15 12.23 5.28
C VAL A 329 -23.25 11.92 6.28
N LYS A 330 -24.44 12.50 6.11
CA LYS A 330 -25.67 12.07 6.81
C LYS A 330 -26.45 11.14 5.90
N ASN A 331 -27.04 10.07 6.45
CA ASN A 331 -27.99 9.23 5.72
C ASN A 331 -29.40 9.86 5.73
N LYS A 332 -30.40 9.26 5.08
CA LYS A 332 -31.78 9.79 5.04
C LYS A 332 -32.42 9.99 6.42
N ALA A 333 -31.96 9.27 7.44
CA ALA A 333 -32.37 9.42 8.85
C ALA A 333 -31.51 10.43 9.65
N GLY A 334 -30.72 11.27 8.98
CA GLY A 334 -29.84 12.28 9.61
C GLY A 334 -28.60 11.71 10.30
N LEU A 335 -28.42 10.39 10.37
CA LEU A 335 -27.34 9.75 11.12
C LEU A 335 -26.02 9.81 10.34
N ALA A 336 -24.94 10.18 11.02
CA ALA A 336 -23.62 10.26 10.42
C ALA A 336 -23.09 8.90 9.90
N ARG A 337 -22.37 8.96 8.79
CA ARG A 337 -21.71 7.86 8.07
C ARG A 337 -20.34 8.31 7.62
N TYR A 338 -19.38 7.40 7.61
CA TYR A 338 -18.08 7.65 7.00
C TYR A 338 -18.07 7.04 5.61
N GLN A 339 -17.87 7.89 4.61
CA GLN A 339 -17.54 7.48 3.25
C GLN A 339 -16.04 7.17 3.20
N LEU A 340 -15.70 6.07 2.56
CA LEU A 340 -14.34 5.55 2.45
C LEU A 340 -13.73 5.92 1.09
N SER A 341 -12.40 5.78 0.99
CA SER A 341 -11.65 6.00 -0.26
C SER A 341 -11.94 4.98 -1.38
N ASP A 342 -12.89 4.06 -1.17
CA ASP A 342 -13.40 3.10 -2.17
C ASP A 342 -14.88 3.38 -2.50
N GLY A 343 -15.32 4.63 -2.28
CA GLY A 343 -16.70 5.11 -2.45
C GLY A 343 -17.70 4.59 -1.40
N SER A 344 -17.39 3.49 -0.71
CA SER A 344 -18.31 2.76 0.16
C SER A 344 -18.46 3.36 1.56
N TYR A 345 -19.43 2.87 2.34
CA TYR A 345 -19.82 3.47 3.61
C TYR A 345 -19.69 2.53 4.81
N ILE A 346 -19.21 3.09 5.93
CA ILE A 346 -19.27 2.48 7.27
C ILE A 346 -19.89 3.44 8.28
N THR A 347 -20.26 2.92 9.46
CA THR A 347 -20.89 3.74 10.49
C THR A 347 -19.89 4.76 11.06
N ALA A 348 -20.30 6.02 11.19
CA ALA A 348 -19.54 7.03 11.93
C ALA A 348 -19.80 6.96 13.45
N ASN A 349 -20.67 6.05 13.92
CA ASN A 349 -21.05 5.95 15.32
C ASN A 349 -19.78 5.72 16.18
N PRO A 350 -19.47 6.64 17.13
CA PRO A 350 -18.24 6.60 17.92
C PRO A 350 -18.16 5.40 18.86
N ASP A 351 -19.22 4.59 18.97
CA ASP A 351 -19.25 3.34 19.72
C ASP A 351 -18.73 2.15 18.90
N TYR A 352 -18.81 2.23 17.57
CA TYR A 352 -18.36 1.21 16.61
C TYR A 352 -16.98 1.49 16.00
N VAL A 353 -16.59 2.76 15.85
CA VAL A 353 -15.33 3.19 15.23
C VAL A 353 -14.61 4.25 16.08
N ALA A 354 -13.32 4.48 15.83
CA ALA A 354 -12.56 5.63 16.36
C ALA A 354 -11.32 5.94 15.50
N LYS A 355 -10.84 7.20 15.49
CA LYS A 355 -9.61 7.60 14.76
C LYS A 355 -8.41 6.69 15.14
N LEU A 356 -7.64 6.25 14.14
CA LEU A 356 -6.57 5.24 14.25
C LEU A 356 -5.38 5.69 15.10
N TYR A 357 -5.04 6.98 15.03
CA TYR A 357 -3.89 7.53 15.75
C TYR A 357 -4.29 8.08 17.12
N TRP A 358 -3.39 7.97 18.09
CA TRP A 358 -3.48 8.71 19.35
C TRP A 358 -3.36 10.21 19.10
N GLN A 359 -4.09 11.04 19.86
CA GLN A 359 -4.10 12.50 19.68
C GLN A 359 -3.59 13.28 20.89
N GLY A 360 -3.34 12.63 22.04
CA GLY A 360 -2.80 13.31 23.23
C GLY A 360 -1.37 13.83 23.00
N THR A 361 -1.15 15.09 23.36
CA THR A 361 0.18 15.71 23.53
C THR A 361 0.81 15.35 24.88
N HIS A 362 -0.03 15.16 25.90
CA HIS A 362 0.35 15.01 27.31
C HIS A 362 0.88 13.62 27.72
N TYR A 363 1.22 12.73 26.78
CA TYR A 363 1.76 11.41 27.12
C TYR A 363 3.28 11.51 27.29
N GLN A 364 3.80 11.11 28.46
CA GLN A 364 5.24 10.97 28.74
C GLN A 364 5.74 9.54 28.48
N THR A 365 4.84 8.57 28.33
CA THR A 365 5.18 7.16 28.12
C THR A 365 4.15 6.49 27.21
N LEU A 366 4.63 5.69 26.26
CA LEU A 366 3.82 4.78 25.45
C LEU A 366 4.29 3.34 25.66
N TYR A 367 3.34 2.43 25.81
CA TYR A 367 3.58 1.01 25.97
C TYR A 367 3.36 0.29 24.66
N VAL A 368 4.31 -0.54 24.23
CA VAL A 368 4.22 -1.33 23.00
C VAL A 368 3.23 -2.47 23.18
N THR A 369 2.18 -2.53 22.35
CA THR A 369 1.12 -3.54 22.43
C THR A 369 1.14 -4.54 21.29
N ASN A 370 1.80 -4.26 20.16
CA ASN A 370 1.87 -5.21 19.04
C ASN A 370 2.71 -6.44 19.40
N PRO A 371 2.28 -7.68 19.07
CA PRO A 371 3.10 -8.90 19.23
C PRO A 371 4.42 -8.86 18.47
N ARG A 372 4.48 -8.08 17.38
CA ARG A 372 5.67 -7.86 16.53
C ARG A 372 6.63 -6.79 17.06
N GLY A 373 6.32 -6.14 18.19
CA GLY A 373 7.07 -4.98 18.68
C GLY A 373 6.81 -3.70 17.89
N VAL A 374 7.64 -2.68 18.08
CA VAL A 374 7.63 -1.38 17.39
C VAL A 374 9.07 -0.95 17.13
N ASN A 375 9.35 -0.43 15.94
CA ASN A 375 10.68 0.11 15.61
C ASN A 375 10.80 1.60 16.00
N ALA A 376 12.03 2.01 16.28
CA ALA A 376 12.44 3.41 16.33
C ALA A 376 13.03 3.83 14.97
N HIS A 377 12.79 5.09 14.59
CA HIS A 377 13.17 5.64 13.29
C HIS A 377 13.81 7.02 13.43
N GLN A 378 14.83 7.34 12.64
CA GLN A 378 15.44 8.67 12.58
C GLN A 378 14.45 9.72 12.04
N THR A 379 13.55 9.30 11.17
CA THR A 379 12.64 10.17 10.41
C THR A 379 11.18 9.97 10.81
N THR A 380 10.31 10.94 10.48
CA THR A 380 8.85 10.76 10.65
C THR A 380 8.21 9.95 9.51
N THR A 381 8.90 9.78 8.39
CA THR A 381 8.50 8.97 7.22
C THR A 381 8.63 7.46 7.47
N PHE A 382 9.58 7.02 8.29
CA PHE A 382 9.86 5.62 8.62
C PHE A 382 10.49 4.80 7.47
N THR A 383 11.38 5.42 6.69
CA THR A 383 12.19 4.74 5.67
C THR A 383 13.29 3.85 6.29
N ASP A 384 13.82 4.26 7.44
CA ASP A 384 14.91 3.62 8.18
C ASP A 384 14.43 2.67 9.30
N LYS A 385 15.35 2.00 10.03
CA LYS A 385 15.05 1.20 11.24
C LYS A 385 16.25 1.21 12.21
N LEU A 386 16.28 2.16 13.16
CA LEU A 386 17.42 2.30 14.09
C LEU A 386 17.33 1.45 15.37
N GLY A 387 16.12 1.09 15.82
CA GLY A 387 15.95 0.36 17.08
C GLY A 387 14.66 -0.44 17.14
N HIS A 388 14.52 -1.33 18.12
CA HIS A 388 13.36 -2.22 18.25
C HIS A 388 12.90 -2.44 19.69
N TYR A 389 11.68 -1.98 19.99
CA TYR A 389 11.00 -2.19 21.26
C TYR A 389 10.07 -3.40 21.21
N LYS A 390 10.30 -4.36 22.10
CA LYS A 390 9.52 -5.60 22.19
C LYS A 390 8.14 -5.34 22.82
N GLN A 391 7.19 -6.24 22.58
CA GLN A 391 5.87 -6.16 23.19
C GLN A 391 5.95 -6.05 24.73
N GLY A 392 5.25 -5.08 25.30
CA GLY A 392 5.26 -4.79 26.74
C GLY A 392 6.31 -3.77 27.18
N SER A 393 7.27 -3.38 26.33
CA SER A 393 8.18 -2.28 26.61
C SER A 393 7.42 -0.98 26.89
N ALA A 394 7.83 -0.26 27.94
CA ALA A 394 7.49 1.14 28.15
C ALA A 394 8.55 1.99 27.44
N VAL A 395 8.12 2.98 26.65
CA VAL A 395 8.98 3.88 25.88
C VAL A 395 8.66 5.31 26.30
N THR A 396 9.65 6.01 26.85
CA THR A 396 9.53 7.43 27.22
C THR A 396 9.45 8.28 25.95
N VAL A 397 8.46 9.17 25.89
CA VAL A 397 8.21 10.04 24.74
C VAL A 397 8.17 11.50 25.21
N ILE A 398 8.82 12.38 24.45
CA ILE A 398 8.99 13.80 24.84
C ILE A 398 7.96 14.72 24.17
N LYS A 399 7.53 14.42 22.93
CA LYS A 399 6.49 15.19 22.23
C LYS A 399 5.75 14.40 21.15
N ARG A 400 4.51 14.81 20.88
CA ARG A 400 3.67 14.32 19.77
C ARG A 400 3.99 15.11 18.49
N VAL A 401 4.34 14.42 17.41
CA VAL A 401 4.60 15.01 16.08
C VAL A 401 3.56 14.48 15.06
N ARG A 402 3.20 15.28 14.05
CA ARG A 402 2.32 14.89 12.94
C ARG A 402 3.13 14.73 11.64
N LYS A 403 2.70 13.81 10.78
CA LYS A 403 3.12 13.69 9.37
C LYS A 403 1.85 13.42 8.57
N GLY A 404 1.28 14.48 7.99
CA GLY A 404 -0.12 14.50 7.56
C GLY A 404 -1.06 14.10 8.72
N GLN A 405 -2.10 13.33 8.41
CA GLN A 405 -3.04 12.77 9.39
C GLN A 405 -2.45 11.65 10.28
N MET A 406 -1.19 11.24 10.06
CA MET A 406 -0.52 10.27 10.94
C MET A 406 0.08 10.95 12.17
N THR A 407 0.03 10.27 13.31
CA THR A 407 0.75 10.69 14.52
C THR A 407 2.02 9.86 14.73
N ARG A 408 3.05 10.54 15.20
CA ARG A 408 4.36 10.05 15.64
C ARG A 408 4.63 10.57 17.06
N TYR A 409 5.50 9.91 17.80
CA TYR A 409 6.00 10.41 19.07
C TYR A 409 7.52 10.39 19.06
N GLN A 410 8.13 11.53 19.42
CA GLN A 410 9.59 11.65 19.51
C GLN A 410 10.07 11.10 20.86
N LEU A 411 11.22 10.43 20.86
CA LEU A 411 11.91 9.91 22.02
C LEU A 411 12.98 10.91 22.52
N ALA A 412 13.59 10.62 23.66
CA ALA A 412 14.64 11.48 24.25
C ALA A 412 15.93 11.52 23.40
N ASP A 413 16.23 10.46 22.66
CA ASP A 413 17.35 10.38 21.70
C ASP A 413 17.08 11.09 20.35
N GLY A 414 15.91 11.71 20.21
CA GLY A 414 15.49 12.41 18.99
C GLY A 414 14.78 11.54 17.95
N THR A 415 14.82 10.21 18.06
CA THR A 415 14.14 9.27 17.14
C THR A 415 12.62 9.27 17.34
N TYR A 416 11.89 8.55 16.47
CA TYR A 416 10.43 8.54 16.41
C TYR A 416 9.84 7.12 16.47
N ILE A 417 8.73 6.97 17.19
CA ILE A 417 7.87 5.78 17.18
C ILE A 417 6.45 6.09 16.70
N THR A 418 5.72 5.04 16.30
CA THR A 418 4.38 5.18 15.74
C THR A 418 3.34 5.59 16.78
N GLY A 419 2.45 6.53 16.45
CA GLY A 419 1.26 6.86 17.24
C GLY A 419 0.03 6.00 16.93
N ASN A 420 0.17 4.91 16.16
CA ASN A 420 -0.95 4.04 15.75
C ASN A 420 -1.46 3.17 16.93
N LYS A 421 -2.78 3.20 17.17
CA LYS A 421 -3.47 2.44 18.23
C LYS A 421 -3.34 0.92 18.14
N GLN A 422 -3.07 0.34 16.98
CA GLN A 422 -2.77 -1.10 16.85
C GLN A 422 -1.40 -1.47 17.42
N TRP A 423 -0.51 -0.50 17.62
CA TRP A 423 0.91 -0.73 17.91
C TRP A 423 1.33 -0.29 19.30
N VAL A 424 0.80 0.84 19.79
CA VAL A 424 1.13 1.41 21.10
C VAL A 424 -0.12 1.83 21.89
N SER A 425 0.04 2.02 23.20
CA SER A 425 -0.99 2.51 24.12
C SER A 425 -0.39 3.41 25.21
N PRO A 426 -0.95 4.58 25.55
CA PRO A 426 -0.53 5.35 26.73
C PRO A 426 -0.92 4.64 28.03
N ASN A 427 -2.02 3.87 28.01
CA ASN A 427 -2.45 3.07 29.15
C ASN A 427 -1.60 1.79 29.22
N ARG A 428 -0.99 1.53 30.38
CA ARG A 428 -0.16 0.34 30.63
C ARG A 428 -0.96 -0.95 30.39
N PRO A 429 -0.53 -1.86 29.50
CA PRO A 429 -1.22 -3.13 29.29
C PRO A 429 -1.05 -4.03 30.52
N ARG A 430 -2.09 -4.82 30.83
CA ARG A 430 -1.98 -5.90 31.82
C ARG A 430 -1.10 -7.02 31.27
N LEU A 431 0.20 -6.92 31.53
CA LEU A 431 1.17 -7.96 31.25
C LEU A 431 0.81 -9.23 32.03
N VAL A 432 1.02 -10.38 31.40
CA VAL A 432 0.94 -11.70 32.03
C VAL A 432 2.28 -12.37 31.74
N THR A 433 3.03 -12.69 32.79
CA THR A 433 4.39 -13.24 32.72
C THR A 433 4.42 -14.73 33.04
N ARG A 434 3.48 -15.24 33.85
CA ARG A 434 3.34 -16.66 34.19
C ARG A 434 1.88 -17.10 34.25
N VAL A 435 1.62 -18.34 33.86
CA VAL A 435 0.31 -19.01 34.02
C VAL A 435 0.51 -20.44 34.52
N LYS A 436 -0.39 -20.95 35.35
CA LYS A 436 -0.44 -22.36 35.77
C LYS A 436 -1.49 -23.11 34.95
N ALA A 437 -1.11 -24.25 34.37
CA ALA A 437 -2.03 -25.15 33.69
C ALA A 437 -2.98 -25.84 34.70
N LYS A 438 -4.29 -25.79 34.46
CA LYS A 438 -5.34 -26.49 35.22
C LYS A 438 -5.65 -27.88 34.64
N THR A 439 -5.38 -28.05 33.35
CA THR A 439 -5.64 -29.22 32.49
C THR A 439 -4.37 -29.53 31.67
N LYS A 440 -4.41 -30.49 30.73
CA LYS A 440 -3.36 -30.64 29.72
C LYS A 440 -3.53 -29.53 28.67
N VAL A 441 -2.51 -28.69 28.47
CA VAL A 441 -2.58 -27.52 27.59
C VAL A 441 -1.76 -27.75 26.33
N THR A 442 -2.39 -27.71 25.16
CA THR A 442 -1.72 -27.85 23.85
C THR A 442 -0.98 -26.58 23.48
N VAL A 443 0.27 -26.74 23.02
CA VAL A 443 1.11 -25.69 22.44
C VAL A 443 1.07 -25.83 20.92
N TYR A 444 0.76 -24.75 20.22
CA TYR A 444 0.68 -24.68 18.76
C TYR A 444 1.84 -23.85 18.21
N ARG A 445 2.46 -24.24 17.10
CA ARG A 445 3.58 -23.50 16.49
C ARG A 445 3.16 -22.07 16.12
N ASN A 446 1.95 -21.92 15.56
CA ASN A 446 1.44 -20.69 14.95
C ASN A 446 0.13 -20.22 15.59
N THR A 447 -0.24 -18.96 15.32
CA THR A 447 -1.49 -18.34 15.80
C THR A 447 -2.75 -18.81 15.07
N ASP A 448 -2.62 -19.67 14.06
CA ASP A 448 -3.74 -20.34 13.37
C ASP A 448 -4.28 -21.58 14.10
N LEU A 449 -3.55 -22.04 15.14
CA LEU A 449 -3.82 -23.23 15.94
C LEU A 449 -3.91 -24.55 15.14
N LYS A 450 -3.33 -24.62 13.92
CA LYS A 450 -3.35 -25.85 13.11
C LYS A 450 -2.24 -26.84 13.50
N ARG A 451 -0.99 -26.36 13.56
CA ARG A 451 0.18 -27.23 13.82
C ARG A 451 0.48 -27.30 15.32
N ILE A 452 0.16 -28.43 15.93
CA ILE A 452 0.62 -28.75 17.30
C ILE A 452 2.16 -28.81 17.33
N HIS A 453 2.74 -28.36 18.43
CA HIS A 453 4.16 -28.49 18.74
C HIS A 453 4.40 -29.49 19.87
N THR A 454 3.70 -29.33 20.99
CA THR A 454 3.84 -30.14 22.20
C THR A 454 2.64 -29.89 23.14
N HIS A 455 2.67 -30.41 24.37
CA HIS A 455 1.69 -30.09 25.41
C HIS A 455 2.37 -29.86 26.76
N TYR A 456 1.83 -28.92 27.54
CA TYR A 456 2.13 -28.81 28.97
C TYR A 456 1.18 -29.70 29.79
N ALA A 457 1.73 -30.39 30.79
CA ALA A 457 0.97 -31.17 31.75
C ALA A 457 0.13 -30.28 32.70
N LYS A 458 -0.88 -30.87 33.34
CA LYS A 458 -1.63 -30.25 34.44
C LYS A 458 -0.66 -29.81 35.55
N ASN A 459 -0.98 -28.70 36.20
CA ASN A 459 -0.17 -28.00 37.21
C ASN A 459 1.15 -27.37 36.73
N HIS A 460 1.59 -27.54 35.49
CA HIS A 460 2.83 -26.94 35.00
C HIS A 460 2.79 -25.39 35.03
N LEU A 461 3.91 -24.76 35.40
CA LEU A 461 4.08 -23.30 35.47
C LEU A 461 4.72 -22.77 34.18
N ILE A 462 3.90 -22.26 33.28
CA ILE A 462 4.28 -21.82 31.95
C ILE A 462 4.71 -20.34 31.99
N ALA A 463 5.91 -20.04 31.49
CA ALA A 463 6.39 -18.68 31.29
C ALA A 463 5.81 -18.08 29.99
N VAL A 464 5.30 -16.85 30.08
CA VAL A 464 4.64 -16.13 28.98
C VAL A 464 5.56 -15.02 28.46
N LYS A 465 5.89 -15.09 27.17
CA LYS A 465 6.80 -14.21 26.42
C LYS A 465 6.07 -13.14 25.59
N GLY A 466 4.79 -12.89 25.87
CA GLY A 466 3.93 -11.97 25.12
C GLY A 466 2.51 -12.52 24.90
N TRP A 467 1.69 -11.76 24.19
CA TRP A 467 0.32 -12.15 23.80
C TRP A 467 0.05 -11.82 22.34
N ASP A 468 -0.82 -12.60 21.71
CA ASP A 468 -1.27 -12.41 20.33
C ASP A 468 -2.78 -12.76 20.26
N ASP A 469 -3.37 -12.77 19.06
CA ASP A 469 -4.74 -13.26 18.83
C ASP A 469 -4.79 -14.17 17.60
N THR A 470 -5.69 -15.16 17.60
CA THR A 470 -6.00 -15.96 16.40
C THR A 470 -6.69 -15.11 15.32
N ASN A 471 -6.72 -15.59 14.07
CA ASN A 471 -7.44 -14.95 12.97
C ASN A 471 -7.08 -13.48 12.70
N GLY A 472 -5.85 -13.04 13.05
CA GLY A 472 -5.42 -11.64 12.89
C GLY A 472 -5.57 -11.12 11.45
N ASP A 473 -5.27 -11.98 10.48
CA ASP A 473 -5.50 -11.86 9.03
C ASP A 473 -6.99 -11.77 8.64
N ARG A 474 -7.83 -12.68 9.13
CA ARG A 474 -9.19 -12.92 8.62
C ARG A 474 -10.20 -11.88 9.13
N SER A 475 -10.41 -10.81 8.37
CA SER A 475 -11.35 -9.70 8.64
C SER A 475 -12.71 -10.15 9.21
N ALA A 476 -13.32 -11.17 8.60
CA ALA A 476 -14.64 -11.69 8.94
C ALA A 476 -14.67 -12.68 10.14
N LYS A 477 -13.53 -13.09 10.71
CA LYS A 477 -13.49 -14.04 11.84
C LYS A 477 -13.02 -13.37 13.15
N PRO A 478 -13.66 -13.65 14.31
CA PRO A 478 -13.20 -13.14 15.59
C PRO A 478 -11.87 -13.79 15.98
N GLY A 479 -11.03 -13.03 16.67
CA GLY A 479 -9.79 -13.53 17.26
C GLY A 479 -9.97 -14.01 18.69
N GLN A 480 -9.27 -15.08 19.07
CA GLN A 480 -9.14 -15.55 20.44
C GLN A 480 -7.74 -15.20 20.96
N LYS A 481 -7.65 -14.65 22.18
CA LYS A 481 -6.37 -14.28 22.77
C LYS A 481 -5.47 -15.50 22.97
N LEU A 482 -4.19 -15.33 22.66
CA LEU A 482 -3.12 -16.29 22.85
C LEU A 482 -2.08 -15.75 23.82
N TYR A 483 -1.37 -16.65 24.51
CA TYR A 483 -0.09 -16.37 25.15
C TYR A 483 1.04 -16.99 24.35
N ARG A 484 2.08 -16.21 24.04
CA ARG A 484 3.32 -16.71 23.42
C ARG A 484 4.19 -17.34 24.51
N VAL A 485 4.72 -18.53 24.26
CA VAL A 485 5.45 -19.37 25.23
C VAL A 485 6.78 -19.84 24.65
N SER A 486 7.45 -20.86 25.20
CA SER A 486 8.53 -21.55 24.46
C SER A 486 7.91 -22.46 23.39
N GLY A 487 8.47 -22.42 22.17
CA GLY A 487 8.05 -23.29 21.07
C GLY A 487 6.73 -22.93 20.38
N GLY A 488 6.02 -21.87 20.80
CA GLY A 488 4.79 -21.44 20.13
C GLY A 488 3.81 -20.66 21.00
N TYR A 489 2.53 -21.00 20.90
CA TYR A 489 1.39 -20.30 21.47
C TYR A 489 0.44 -21.25 22.20
N ILE A 490 -0.23 -20.75 23.25
CA ILE A 490 -1.32 -21.42 23.96
C ILE A 490 -2.57 -20.52 23.98
N LEU A 491 -3.77 -21.10 23.98
CA LEU A 491 -5.02 -20.37 24.15
C LEU A 491 -5.08 -19.72 25.54
N ALA A 492 -5.30 -18.40 25.60
CA ALA A 492 -5.32 -17.63 26.84
C ALA A 492 -6.63 -17.75 27.63
N ASN A 493 -7.26 -18.93 27.61
CA ASN A 493 -8.57 -19.15 28.23
C ASN A 493 -8.47 -19.37 29.75
N THR A 494 -9.53 -19.05 30.49
CA THR A 494 -9.57 -19.15 31.95
C THR A 494 -10.04 -20.51 32.47
N ARG A 495 -10.47 -21.43 31.60
CA ARG A 495 -10.86 -22.81 31.95
C ARG A 495 -9.62 -23.67 32.19
N ASP A 496 -8.65 -23.55 31.30
CA ASP A 496 -7.41 -24.34 31.27
C ASP A 496 -6.21 -23.65 31.94
N LEU A 497 -6.26 -22.32 32.14
CA LEU A 497 -5.18 -21.56 32.78
C LEU A 497 -5.63 -20.81 34.04
N LYS A 498 -4.73 -20.71 35.02
CA LYS A 498 -4.77 -19.71 36.10
C LYS A 498 -3.63 -18.72 35.88
N VAL A 499 -3.93 -17.43 35.71
CA VAL A 499 -2.90 -16.38 35.72
C VAL A 499 -2.26 -16.33 37.10
N ILE A 500 -0.93 -16.38 37.14
CA ILE A 500 -0.14 -16.13 38.34
C ILE A 500 0.31 -14.67 38.28
N LYS A 501 0.28 -13.96 39.41
CA LYS A 501 0.84 -12.61 39.54
C LYS A 501 2.35 -12.72 39.78
#